data_AF-M1P076-F1
#
_entry.id   AF-M1P076-F1
#
_cell.length_a   1.000
_cell.length_b   1.000
_cell.length_c   1.000
_cell.angle_alpha   90.00
_cell.angle_beta   90.00
_cell.angle_gamma   90.00
#
_symmetry.space_group_name_H-M   'P 1'
#
loop_
_entity.id
_entity.type
_entity.pdbx_description
1 polymer ?
#
loop_
_entity_poly.entity_id
_entity_poly.type
_entity_poly.pdbx_seq_one_letter_code
_entity_poly.pdbx_strand_id
1 'polypeptide(L)' 'MGLFGFSAACPVLVDLECLFMAVPKRKTSPSKRGMRRSADALKTPTYIEDKNSGELRRPHHIDLKTGMYRGRSVLPAKD' A
#
# COMPACT_ATOMS: atom_id res chain seq x y z
N MET A 1 -44.04 3.86 20.78
CA MET A 1 -44.67 4.73 19.75
C MET A 1 -43.57 5.31 18.90
N GLY A 2 -43.44 4.84 17.67
CA GLY A 2 -42.34 5.17 16.76
C GLY A 2 -42.42 4.29 15.52
N LEU A 3 -43.55 4.40 14.81
CA LEU A 3 -43.82 3.76 13.53
C LEU A 3 -42.89 4.37 12.47
N PHE A 4 -41.76 3.73 12.19
CA PHE A 4 -41.04 3.96 10.94
C PHE A 4 -41.68 3.09 9.87
N GLY A 5 -42.55 3.72 9.09
CA GLY A 5 -43.31 3.11 8.00
C GLY A 5 -42.40 2.48 6.96
N PHE A 6 -42.45 1.15 6.90
CA PHE A 6 -41.92 0.35 5.81
C PHE A 6 -42.91 0.47 4.63
N SER A 7 -42.88 1.61 3.94
CA SER A 7 -43.65 1.81 2.72
C SER A 7 -43.10 0.91 1.62
N ALA A 8 -43.99 0.10 1.07
CA ALA A 8 -43.73 -0.95 0.11
C ALA A 8 -43.38 -0.42 -1.30
N ALA A 9 -42.87 -1.35 -2.10
CA ALA A 9 -42.82 -1.38 -3.56
C ALA A 9 -41.74 -0.53 -4.25
N CYS A 10 -40.54 -1.10 -4.35
CA CYS A 10 -39.86 -1.12 -5.64
C CYS A 10 -39.86 -2.56 -6.15
N PRO A 11 -40.46 -2.84 -7.32
CA PRO A 11 -40.34 -4.15 -7.93
C PRO A 11 -38.88 -4.32 -8.34
N VAL A 12 -38.27 -5.37 -7.80
CA VAL A 12 -36.98 -5.90 -8.23
C VAL A 12 -37.13 -6.46 -9.64
N LEU A 13 -37.08 -5.61 -10.67
CA LEU A 13 -36.88 -6.03 -12.05
C LEU A 13 -35.52 -5.48 -12.49
N VAL A 14 -34.47 -6.15 -12.02
CA VAL A 14 -33.14 -6.11 -12.62
C VAL A 14 -32.75 -7.56 -12.86
N ASP A 15 -33.63 -8.25 -13.58
CA ASP A 15 -33.52 -9.67 -13.87
C ASP A 15 -32.80 -9.86 -15.21
N LEU A 16 -31.73 -10.65 -15.13
CA LEU A 16 -31.28 -11.59 -16.17
C LEU A 16 -30.37 -11.14 -17.32
N GLU A 17 -29.62 -10.04 -17.23
CA GLU A 17 -28.44 -9.85 -18.13
C GLU A 17 -27.07 -9.99 -17.42
N CYS A 18 -27.05 -10.20 -16.11
CA CYS A 18 -25.82 -10.30 -15.32
C CYS A 18 -25.22 -11.72 -15.25
N LEU A 19 -25.63 -12.67 -16.10
CA LEU A 19 -25.21 -14.07 -15.95
C LEU A 19 -23.74 -14.33 -16.31
N PHE A 20 -23.06 -13.41 -17.01
CA PHE A 20 -21.67 -13.62 -17.44
C PHE A 20 -20.64 -12.71 -16.77
N MET A 21 -21.08 -11.67 -16.05
CA MET A 21 -20.18 -10.73 -15.37
C MET A 21 -20.35 -10.83 -13.86
N ALA A 22 -19.25 -11.13 -13.16
CA ALA A 22 -19.23 -11.24 -11.71
C ALA A 22 -19.52 -9.88 -11.05
N VAL A 23 -20.75 -9.69 -10.58
CA VAL A 23 -21.18 -8.50 -9.86
C VAL A 23 -21.23 -8.77 -8.35
N PRO A 24 -20.74 -7.86 -7.50
CA PRO A 24 -20.85 -8.01 -6.05
C PRO A 24 -22.31 -8.04 -5.62
N LYS A 25 -22.73 -9.14 -5.00
CA LYS A 25 -24.12 -9.31 -4.52
C LYS A 25 -24.52 -8.30 -3.44
N ARG A 26 -23.56 -7.80 -2.64
CA ARG A 26 -23.79 -6.83 -1.55
C ARG A 26 -22.59 -5.90 -1.37
N LYS A 27 -22.84 -4.70 -0.83
CA LYS A 27 -21.79 -3.75 -0.43
C LYS A 27 -20.92 -4.33 0.68
N THR A 28 -19.61 -4.22 0.54
CA THR A 28 -18.66 -4.58 1.61
C THR A 28 -18.75 -3.59 2.76
N SER A 29 -18.83 -4.08 4.01
CA SER A 29 -18.86 -3.21 5.20
C SER A 29 -17.56 -2.39 5.37
N PRO A 30 -17.62 -1.21 6.01
CA PRO A 30 -16.44 -0.39 6.27
C PRO A 30 -15.36 -1.13 7.07
N SER A 31 -15.76 -1.92 8.08
CA SER A 31 -14.85 -2.76 8.88
C SER A 31 -14.13 -3.81 8.03
N LYS A 32 -14.86 -4.56 7.17
CA LYS A 32 -14.26 -5.56 6.28
C LYS A 32 -13.30 -4.93 5.26
N ARG A 33 -13.62 -3.72 4.77
CA ARG A 33 -12.72 -2.95 3.90
C ARG A 33 -11.46 -2.50 4.66
N GLY A 34 -11.62 -2.00 5.88
CA GLY A 34 -10.51 -1.56 6.74
C GLY A 34 -9.54 -2.67 7.07
N MET A 35 -10.06 -3.84 7.49
CA MET A 35 -9.24 -5.03 7.75
C MET A 35 -8.55 -5.55 6.49
N ARG A 36 -9.15 -5.40 5.31
CA ARG A 36 -8.48 -5.77 4.05
C ARG A 36 -7.33 -4.81 3.72
N ARG A 37 -7.51 -3.51 4.00
CA ARG A 37 -6.51 -2.46 3.73
C ARG A 37 -5.44 -2.32 4.82
N SER A 38 -5.51 -3.10 5.90
CA SER A 38 -4.52 -3.00 6.99
C SER A 38 -3.10 -3.37 6.55
N ALA A 39 -2.96 -4.15 5.47
CA ALA A 39 -1.68 -4.55 4.90
C ALA A 39 -1.11 -3.54 3.89
N ASP A 40 -1.89 -2.54 3.45
CA ASP A 40 -1.52 -1.62 2.37
C ASP A 40 -0.57 -0.50 2.85
N ALA A 41 -0.15 -0.50 4.11
CA ALA A 41 0.72 0.54 4.67
C ALA A 41 2.12 0.48 4.06
N LEU A 42 2.60 1.61 3.53
CA LEU A 42 3.97 1.74 3.05
C LEU A 42 4.93 1.73 4.23
N LYS A 43 5.95 0.86 4.16
CA LYS A 43 7.03 0.80 5.15
C LYS A 43 8.08 1.85 4.83
N THR A 44 8.59 2.51 5.87
CA THR A 44 9.73 3.42 5.73
C THR A 44 10.98 2.64 5.35
N PRO A 45 11.81 3.17 4.43
CA PRO A 45 13.09 2.53 4.11
C PRO A 45 14.03 2.58 5.32
N THR A 46 14.76 1.48 5.55
CA THR A 46 15.78 1.42 6.60
C THR A 46 17.02 2.19 6.16
N TYR A 47 17.59 2.90 7.10
CA TYR A 47 18.83 3.64 6.93
C TYR A 47 19.86 3.21 7.97
N ILE A 48 21.12 3.19 7.55
CA ILE A 48 22.30 2.83 8.34
C ILE A 48 23.30 3.99 8.21
N GLU A 49 23.92 4.37 9.31
CA GLU A 49 25.01 5.35 9.33
C GLU A 49 26.29 4.72 8.77
N ASP A 50 26.96 5.39 7.84
CA ASP A 50 28.29 4.96 7.37
C ASP A 50 29.37 5.30 8.42
N LYS A 51 30.23 4.33 8.72
CA LYS A 51 31.31 4.45 9.71
C LYS A 51 32.44 5.39 9.29
N ASN A 52 32.62 5.63 7.99
CA ASN A 52 33.72 6.42 7.44
C ASN A 52 33.30 7.86 7.15
N SER A 53 32.06 8.07 6.72
CA SER A 53 31.55 9.37 6.26
C SER A 53 30.48 9.97 7.18
N GLY A 54 29.93 9.18 8.11
CA GLY A 54 28.82 9.60 8.98
C GLY A 54 27.51 9.91 8.24
N GLU A 55 27.45 9.66 6.92
CA GLU A 55 26.26 9.92 6.12
C GLU A 55 25.23 8.81 6.28
N LEU A 56 23.95 9.16 6.17
CA LEU A 56 22.84 8.23 6.26
C LEU A 56 22.68 7.47 4.92
N ARG A 57 22.85 6.15 4.96
CA ARG A 57 22.87 5.30 3.76
C ARG A 57 21.84 4.20 3.81
N ARG A 58 21.36 3.78 2.64
CA ARG A 58 20.56 2.57 2.56
C ARG A 58 21.48 1.36 2.71
N PRO A 59 21.05 0.31 3.43
CA PRO A 59 21.80 -0.94 3.49
C PRO A 59 22.21 -1.41 2.09
N HIS A 60 23.46 -1.83 1.94
CA HIS A 60 24.05 -2.36 0.69
C HIS A 60 24.17 -1.37 -0.48
N HIS A 61 23.89 -0.08 -0.29
CA HIS A 61 24.17 0.94 -1.29
C HIS A 61 25.54 1.59 -1.07
N ILE A 62 26.15 2.02 -2.17
CA ILE A 62 27.43 2.71 -2.18
C ILE A 62 27.20 4.21 -1.99
N ASP A 63 28.06 4.84 -1.21
CA ASP A 63 28.10 6.28 -1.03
C ASP A 63 28.56 6.96 -2.31
N LEU A 64 27.69 7.74 -2.96
CA LEU A 64 28.10 8.50 -4.15
C LEU A 64 29.17 9.56 -3.85
N LYS A 65 29.33 9.98 -2.58
CA LYS A 65 30.33 10.97 -2.14
C LYS A 65 31.72 10.36 -1.97
N THR A 66 31.81 9.20 -1.31
CA THR A 66 33.09 8.57 -0.99
C THR A 66 33.44 7.48 -2.00
N GLY A 67 32.46 6.94 -2.74
CA GLY A 67 32.64 5.83 -3.68
C GLY A 67 33.05 4.51 -3.02
N MET A 68 33.00 4.44 -1.68
CA MET A 68 33.51 3.34 -0.88
C MET A 68 32.39 2.36 -0.49
N TYR A 69 32.67 1.07 -0.59
CA TYR A 69 31.81 -0.01 -0.10
C TYR A 69 32.66 -1.08 0.57
N ARG A 70 32.35 -1.41 1.83
CA ARG A 70 33.07 -2.43 2.63
C ARG A 70 34.60 -2.27 2.59
N GLY A 71 35.09 -1.02 2.66
CA GLY A 71 36.52 -0.70 2.66
C GLY A 71 37.22 -0.79 1.30
N ARG A 72 36.47 -0.97 0.20
CA ARG A 72 37.00 -0.94 -1.17
C ARG A 72 36.39 0.23 -1.94
N SER A 73 37.21 0.94 -2.70
CA SER A 73 36.75 1.96 -3.66
C SER A 73 36.14 1.26 -4.87
N VAL A 74 34.86 1.51 -5.13
CA VAL A 74 34.12 0.91 -6.26
C VAL A 74 33.95 1.90 -7.40
N LEU A 75 33.91 3.19 -7.08
CA LEU A 75 33.88 4.28 -8.07
C LEU A 75 35.17 5.09 -7.98
N PRO A 76 35.81 5.46 -9.11
CA PRO A 76 36.70 6.61 -9.10
C PRO A 76 35.87 7.81 -8.68
N ALA A 77 36.37 8.59 -7.71
CA ALA A 77 35.70 9.83 -7.29
C ALA A 77 35.45 10.66 -8.55
N LYS A 78 34.18 10.86 -8.88
CA LYS A 78 33.77 11.74 -9.96
C LYS A 78 33.80 13.15 -9.39
N ASP A 79 34.66 14.00 -9.96
CA ASP A 79 34.62 15.44 -9.76
C ASP A 79 33.23 16.02 -10.06
#